data_AF-A0A1Y3XSD0-F1
#
_entry.id   AF-A0A1Y3XSD0-F1
#
_cell.length_a   1.000
_cell.length_b   1.000
_cell.length_c   1.000
_cell.angle_alpha   90.00
_cell.angle_beta   90.00
_cell.angle_gamma   90.00
#
_symmetry.space_group_name_H-M   'P 1'
#
loop_
_entity.id
_entity.type
_entity.pdbx_description
1 polymer ?
#
loop_
_entity_poly.entity_id
_entity_poly.type
_entity_poly.pdbx_seq_one_letter_code
_entity_poly.pdbx_strand_id
1 'polypeptide(L)'
;MRAVGAARWTVASVGSGSSGYGIGRRSGGTSGSRDDGFRTVHGFTTRLHEGNQGKHIPGHNNYEPKAGRSIFKGSLADAQQLIGEFGGAGTWVGNNRERVDFGRVIGTWIGGRGKERSPTTMGFIHYGKNGAHIVPARPKRG
;
A
#
# COMPACT_ATOMS: atom_id res chain seq x y z
N MET A 1 -43.57 -9.09 16.09
CA MET A 1 -43.24 -8.73 14.69
C MET A 1 -42.42 -7.45 14.71
N ARG A 2 -41.09 -7.52 14.62
CA ARG A 2 -40.22 -6.37 14.27
C ARG A 2 -38.94 -6.93 13.68
N ALA A 3 -38.86 -6.91 12.35
CA ALA A 3 -37.67 -7.26 11.60
C ALA A 3 -36.62 -6.16 11.79
N VAL A 4 -35.41 -6.55 12.19
CA VAL A 4 -34.21 -5.72 12.13
C VAL A 4 -33.77 -5.61 10.67
N GLY A 5 -33.61 -4.37 10.21
CA GLY A 5 -33.31 -4.06 8.81
C GLY A 5 -31.95 -4.60 8.37
N ALA A 6 -31.96 -5.37 7.28
CA ALA A 6 -30.77 -5.75 6.55
C ALA A 6 -30.20 -4.52 5.82
N ALA A 7 -28.96 -4.15 6.15
CA ALA A 7 -28.20 -3.17 5.39
C ALA A 7 -27.95 -3.72 3.98
N ARG A 8 -28.47 -3.00 2.99
CA ARG A 8 -28.42 -3.36 1.57
C ARG A 8 -27.05 -2.94 1.03
N TRP A 9 -26.27 -3.90 0.55
CA TRP A 9 -25.04 -3.64 -0.20
C TRP A 9 -25.42 -3.35 -1.64
N THR A 10 -25.19 -2.13 -2.11
CA THR A 10 -25.20 -1.82 -3.54
C THR A 10 -23.85 -2.23 -4.13
N VAL A 11 -23.86 -3.27 -4.97
CA VAL A 11 -22.77 -3.51 -5.92
C VAL A 11 -22.93 -2.48 -7.04
N ALA A 12 -22.00 -1.53 -7.09
CA ALA A 12 -21.78 -0.71 -8.27
C ALA A 12 -20.63 -1.33 -9.06
N SER A 13 -20.98 -2.03 -10.13
CA SER A 13 -20.07 -2.34 -11.23
C SER A 13 -19.75 -1.03 -11.93
N VAL A 14 -18.49 -0.56 -11.83
CA VAL A 14 -17.96 0.54 -12.64
C VAL A 14 -16.63 0.12 -13.23
N GLY A 15 -16.48 0.45 -14.52
CA GLY A 15 -15.59 -0.21 -15.46
C GLY A 15 -14.11 0.05 -15.25
N SER A 16 -13.34 -0.78 -15.94
CA SER A 16 -11.93 -0.58 -16.24
C SER A 16 -11.73 0.80 -16.87
N GLY A 17 -11.30 1.76 -16.06
CA GLY A 17 -10.88 3.09 -16.48
C GLY A 17 -9.61 3.44 -15.74
N SER A 18 -8.48 3.37 -16.44
CA SER A 18 -7.19 3.91 -16.03
C SER A 18 -7.31 5.44 -15.90
N SER A 19 -7.80 5.90 -14.75
CA SER A 19 -7.88 7.31 -14.42
C SER A 19 -6.51 7.81 -13.99
N GLY A 20 -5.94 8.70 -14.79
CA GLY A 20 -4.63 9.30 -14.60
C GLY A 20 -4.55 10.11 -13.30
N TYR A 21 -3.52 9.84 -12.52
CA TYR A 21 -3.14 10.67 -11.38
C TYR A 21 -2.29 11.84 -11.90
N GLY A 22 -2.91 12.99 -12.12
CA GLY A 22 -2.23 14.23 -12.48
C GLY A 22 -1.86 15.03 -11.23
N ILE A 23 -0.57 15.27 -11.00
CA ILE A 23 -0.08 16.25 -10.03
C ILE A 23 0.88 17.20 -10.76
N GLY A 24 0.50 18.48 -10.85
CA GLY A 24 1.38 19.64 -11.00
C GLY A 24 2.24 19.75 -12.26
N ARG A 25 1.75 20.51 -13.27
CA ARG A 25 2.59 21.03 -14.36
C ARG A 25 3.54 22.12 -13.83
N ARG A 26 4.85 21.88 -13.90
CA ARG A 26 5.86 22.92 -14.18
C ARG A 26 6.78 22.43 -15.29
N SER A 27 6.59 23.03 -16.45
CA SER A 27 7.38 22.80 -17.66
C SER A 27 8.81 23.30 -17.47
N GLY A 28 9.78 22.43 -17.76
CA GLY A 28 11.19 22.74 -17.93
C GLY A 28 11.85 21.53 -18.59
N GLY A 29 11.99 21.58 -19.91
CA GLY A 29 12.44 20.45 -20.71
C GLY A 29 13.91 20.12 -20.52
N THR A 30 14.21 18.84 -20.32
CA THR A 30 15.48 18.22 -20.69
C THR A 30 15.20 16.84 -21.28
N SER A 31 15.55 16.68 -22.54
CA SER A 31 15.64 15.41 -23.26
C SER A 31 16.44 14.39 -22.43
N GLY A 32 15.81 13.27 -22.02
CA GLY A 32 16.51 12.12 -21.41
C GLY A 32 15.97 11.55 -20.10
N SER A 33 14.97 12.15 -19.45
CA SER A 33 14.46 11.62 -18.17
C SER A 33 13.45 10.48 -18.38
N ARG A 34 13.76 9.28 -17.85
CA ARG A 34 12.80 8.17 -17.65
C ARG A 34 11.83 8.50 -16.51
N ASP A 35 11.26 9.70 -16.52
CA ASP A 35 10.35 10.15 -15.47
C ASP A 35 9.03 9.39 -15.63
N ASP A 36 8.77 8.45 -14.73
CA ASP A 36 7.53 7.68 -14.68
C ASP A 36 6.38 8.49 -14.05
N GLY A 37 6.60 9.76 -13.74
CA GLY A 37 5.65 10.67 -13.12
C GLY A 37 5.55 10.50 -11.61
N PHE A 38 6.36 9.62 -11.01
CA PHE A 38 6.36 9.36 -9.58
C PHE A 38 7.55 10.04 -8.88
N ARG A 39 7.31 10.48 -7.65
CA ARG A 39 8.36 11.01 -6.78
C ARG A 39 9.45 9.96 -6.57
N THR A 40 10.69 10.43 -6.40
CA THR A 40 11.82 9.59 -6.00
C THR A 40 12.15 9.79 -4.52
N VAL A 41 12.43 8.69 -3.82
CA VAL A 41 12.85 8.63 -2.41
C VAL A 41 14.13 7.81 -2.34
N HIS A 42 15.24 8.41 -1.94
CA HIS A 42 16.55 7.74 -1.83
C HIS A 42 16.94 6.98 -3.13
N GLY A 43 16.63 7.55 -4.29
CA GLY A 43 16.88 6.93 -5.59
C GLY A 43 15.85 5.86 -6.02
N PHE A 44 14.79 5.65 -5.26
CA PHE A 44 13.70 4.73 -5.59
C PHE A 44 12.41 5.46 -5.97
N THR A 45 11.72 4.99 -7.00
CA THR A 45 10.39 5.50 -7.37
C THR A 45 9.34 5.16 -6.29
N THR A 46 8.39 6.08 -6.05
CA THR A 46 7.19 5.85 -5.24
C THR A 46 6.06 5.15 -6.01
N ARG A 47 6.31 4.73 -7.26
CA ARG A 47 5.37 3.92 -8.03
C ARG A 47 5.07 2.61 -7.31
N LEU A 48 3.80 2.25 -7.22
CA LEU A 48 3.36 0.98 -6.65
C LEU A 48 3.79 -0.19 -7.54
N HIS A 49 4.33 -1.23 -6.91
CA HIS A 49 4.46 -2.55 -7.51
C HIS A 49 3.20 -3.38 -7.21
N GLU A 50 2.23 -3.34 -8.10
CA GLU A 50 0.91 -3.98 -7.92
C GLU A 50 1.01 -5.46 -7.54
N GLY A 51 1.84 -6.22 -8.26
CA GLY A 51 1.98 -7.65 -8.01
C GLY A 51 2.52 -8.01 -6.62
N ASN A 52 3.36 -7.17 -6.02
CA ASN A 52 3.88 -7.36 -4.67
C ASN A 52 2.90 -6.87 -3.62
N GLN A 53 2.23 -5.74 -3.87
CA GLN A 53 1.17 -5.24 -3.01
C GLN A 53 0.01 -6.24 -2.92
N GLY A 54 -0.38 -6.82 -4.05
CA GLY A 54 -1.47 -7.79 -4.15
C GLY A 54 -1.28 -9.02 -3.26
N LYS A 55 -0.04 -9.42 -2.95
CA LYS A 55 0.24 -10.50 -1.98
C LYS A 55 -0.26 -10.21 -0.57
N HIS A 56 -0.61 -8.94 -0.28
CA HIS A 56 -1.11 -8.48 1.01
C HIS A 56 -2.60 -8.10 0.96
N ILE A 57 -3.30 -8.21 -0.17
CA ILE A 57 -4.71 -7.80 -0.32
C ILE A 57 -5.58 -9.05 -0.54
N PRO A 58 -6.41 -9.47 0.44
CA PRO A 58 -7.34 -10.58 0.26
C PRO A 58 -8.23 -10.39 -0.97
N GLY A 59 -8.33 -11.41 -1.81
CA GLY A 59 -9.10 -11.38 -3.05
C GLY A 59 -8.33 -10.92 -4.29
N HIS A 60 -7.10 -10.43 -4.15
CA HIS A 60 -6.22 -10.17 -5.29
C HIS A 60 -5.65 -11.49 -5.86
N ASN A 61 -5.39 -11.56 -7.17
CA ASN A 61 -4.92 -12.81 -7.82
C ASN A 61 -3.60 -13.34 -7.24
N ASN A 62 -2.71 -12.45 -6.81
CA ASN A 62 -1.44 -12.80 -6.15
C ASN A 62 -1.56 -13.07 -4.63
N TYR A 63 -2.76 -13.04 -4.05
CA TYR A 63 -2.95 -13.32 -2.63
C TYR A 63 -3.02 -14.82 -2.38
N GLU A 64 -2.11 -15.31 -1.55
CA GLU A 64 -2.08 -16.71 -1.11
C GLU A 64 -2.46 -16.80 0.38
N PRO A 65 -3.68 -17.25 0.73
CA PRO A 65 -4.13 -17.31 2.12
C PRO A 65 -3.21 -18.18 3.00
N LYS A 66 -2.64 -19.25 2.43
CA LYS A 66 -1.77 -20.19 3.13
C LYS A 66 -0.38 -19.60 3.45
N ALA A 67 0.02 -18.51 2.81
CA ALA A 67 1.32 -17.88 3.04
C ALA A 67 1.38 -17.11 4.37
N GLY A 68 0.24 -16.87 5.04
CA GLY A 68 0.21 -16.23 6.35
C GLY A 68 0.79 -14.80 6.39
N ARG A 69 0.73 -14.09 5.25
CA ARG A 69 1.25 -12.73 5.11
C ARG A 69 0.37 -11.72 5.87
N SER A 70 0.98 -10.67 6.42
CA SER A 70 0.24 -9.51 6.93
C SER A 70 -0.74 -8.99 5.88
N ILE A 71 -1.92 -8.55 6.33
CA ILE A 71 -3.04 -8.16 5.48
C ILE A 71 -3.11 -6.64 5.41
N PHE A 72 -2.98 -6.08 4.22
CA PHE A 72 -3.25 -4.67 3.95
C PHE A 72 -4.76 -4.46 3.81
N LYS A 73 -5.28 -3.44 4.49
CA LYS A 73 -6.69 -3.03 4.43
C LYS A 73 -6.82 -1.87 3.44
N GLY A 74 -7.16 -2.19 2.20
CA GLY A 74 -7.37 -1.21 1.13
C GLY A 74 -7.15 -1.83 -0.24
N SER A 75 -7.36 -1.01 -1.27
CA SER A 75 -7.12 -1.31 -2.68
C SER A 75 -5.67 -1.02 -3.09
N LEU A 76 -5.32 -1.36 -4.33
CA LEU A 76 -4.05 -0.92 -4.94
C LEU A 76 -3.97 0.62 -5.01
N ALA A 77 -5.09 1.31 -5.27
CA ALA A 77 -5.13 2.76 -5.28
C ALA A 77 -4.82 3.35 -3.90
N ASP A 78 -5.37 2.77 -2.83
CA ASP A 78 -5.07 3.18 -1.46
C ASP A 78 -3.58 2.99 -1.12
N ALA A 79 -3.00 1.87 -1.55
CA ALA A 79 -1.57 1.61 -1.36
C ALA A 79 -0.70 2.62 -2.13
N GLN A 80 -1.06 2.94 -3.38
CA GLN A 80 -0.33 3.94 -4.17
C GLN A 80 -0.37 5.33 -3.52
N GLN A 81 -1.53 5.75 -3.02
CA GLN A 81 -1.66 7.02 -2.30
C GLN A 81 -0.79 7.05 -1.05
N LEU A 82 -0.84 5.99 -0.23
CA LEU A 82 -0.03 5.89 0.98
C LEU A 82 1.47 5.93 0.69
N ILE A 83 1.97 5.24 -0.35
CA ILE A 83 3.39 5.31 -0.72
C ILE A 83 3.77 6.71 -1.20
N GLY A 84 2.90 7.35 -1.99
CA GLY A 84 3.13 8.71 -2.48
C GLY A 84 3.21 9.74 -1.35
N GLU A 85 2.32 9.64 -0.37
CA GLU A 85 2.23 10.54 0.79
C GLU A 85 3.34 10.28 1.82
N PHE A 86 3.55 9.02 2.20
CA PHE A 86 4.40 8.65 3.34
C PHE A 86 5.81 8.21 2.97
N GLY A 87 6.12 8.01 1.68
CA GLY A 87 7.45 7.57 1.27
C GLY A 87 8.55 8.54 1.72
N GLY A 88 9.57 8.04 2.42
CA GLY A 88 10.67 8.80 2.98
C GLY A 88 10.37 9.49 4.32
N ALA A 89 9.17 9.33 4.88
CA ALA A 89 8.78 9.92 6.17
C ALA A 89 9.10 9.01 7.37
N GLY A 90 9.48 7.75 7.12
CA GLY A 90 9.72 6.75 8.16
C GLY A 90 11.16 6.67 8.65
N THR A 91 11.41 5.66 9.49
CA THR A 91 12.76 5.29 9.88
C THR A 91 13.31 4.24 8.91
N TRP A 92 14.41 4.55 8.23
CA TRP A 92 15.07 3.61 7.33
C TRP A 92 15.60 2.38 8.06
N VAL A 93 15.38 1.21 7.45
CA VAL A 93 15.83 -0.09 7.93
C VAL A 93 16.49 -0.83 6.76
N GLY A 94 17.81 -0.69 6.67
CA GLY A 94 18.60 -1.15 5.53
C GLY A 94 18.55 -0.17 4.35
N ASN A 95 18.82 -0.67 3.15
CA ASN A 95 19.11 0.20 1.99
C ASN A 95 17.87 0.63 1.19
N ASN A 96 16.79 -0.14 1.26
CA ASN A 96 15.63 0.03 0.36
C ASN A 96 14.30 -0.17 1.08
N ARG A 97 14.26 0.09 2.39
CA ARG A 97 13.05 -0.07 3.19
C ARG A 97 13.04 0.90 4.35
N GLU A 98 11.86 1.38 4.68
CA GLU A 98 11.62 2.19 5.87
C GLU A 98 10.41 1.66 6.65
N ARG A 99 10.41 1.88 7.96
CA ARG A 99 9.28 1.63 8.85
C ARG A 99 8.54 2.94 9.07
N VAL A 100 7.26 2.94 8.73
CA VAL A 100 6.41 4.13 8.76
C VAL A 100 5.23 3.91 9.68
N ASP A 101 4.86 4.96 10.41
CA ASP A 101 3.57 5.07 11.08
C ASP A 101 2.63 5.87 10.18
N PHE A 102 1.61 5.22 9.63
CA PHE A 102 0.70 5.85 8.67
C PHE A 102 -0.38 6.70 9.35
N GLY A 103 -0.37 6.81 10.68
CA GLY A 103 -1.33 7.61 11.46
C GLY A 103 -2.77 7.07 11.45
N ARG A 104 -3.05 6.03 10.65
CA ARG A 104 -4.32 5.31 10.55
C ARG A 104 -4.07 3.82 10.41
N VAL A 105 -5.05 3.01 10.78
CA VAL A 105 -4.95 1.55 10.64
C VAL A 105 -4.87 1.20 9.15
N ILE A 106 -3.75 0.65 8.73
CA ILE A 106 -3.48 0.25 7.34
C ILE A 106 -3.70 -1.25 7.09
N GLY A 107 -3.96 -2.03 8.14
CA GLY A 107 -4.08 -3.46 8.00
C GLY A 107 -3.93 -4.23 9.31
N THR A 108 -3.78 -5.53 9.14
CA THR A 108 -3.54 -6.49 10.22
C THR A 108 -2.13 -7.02 10.07
N TRP A 109 -1.29 -6.76 11.07
CA TRP A 109 -0.02 -7.45 11.21
C TRP A 109 -0.25 -8.90 11.59
N ILE A 110 0.44 -9.82 10.90
CA ILE A 110 0.44 -11.24 11.23
C ILE A 110 1.84 -11.65 11.68
N GLY A 111 1.96 -12.13 12.92
CA GLY A 111 3.20 -12.54 13.57
C GLY A 111 3.19 -13.97 14.08
N GLY A 112 4.31 -14.44 14.64
CA GLY A 112 4.37 -15.73 15.35
C GLY A 112 3.97 -16.95 14.51
N ARG A 113 4.31 -16.97 13.21
CA ARG A 113 3.85 -17.97 12.22
C ARG A 113 2.32 -18.06 12.09
N GLY A 114 1.63 -16.92 12.14
CA GLY A 114 0.18 -16.83 11.94
C GLY A 114 -0.65 -16.80 13.23
N LYS A 115 -0.01 -16.97 14.40
CA LYS A 115 -0.68 -17.03 15.71
C LYS A 115 -1.04 -15.65 16.25
N GLU A 116 -0.26 -14.63 15.91
CA GLU A 116 -0.48 -13.27 16.38
C GLU A 116 -1.13 -12.45 15.28
N ARG A 117 -2.21 -11.75 15.62
CA ARG A 117 -2.93 -10.86 14.71
C ARG A 117 -3.25 -9.57 15.44
N SER A 118 -2.87 -8.43 14.87
CA SER A 118 -3.16 -7.14 15.48
C SER A 118 -3.42 -6.08 14.40
N PRO A 119 -4.48 -5.27 14.52
CA PRO A 119 -4.61 -4.05 13.74
C PRO A 119 -3.36 -3.18 13.94
N THR A 120 -2.90 -2.53 12.88
CA THR A 120 -1.66 -1.76 12.95
C THR A 120 -1.73 -0.50 12.11
N THR A 121 -1.18 0.59 12.64
CA THR A 121 -0.83 1.81 11.89
C THR A 121 0.58 1.72 11.33
N MET A 122 1.38 0.76 11.82
CA MET A 122 2.77 0.58 11.42
C MET A 122 2.86 -0.29 10.17
N GLY A 123 3.69 0.10 9.22
CA GLY A 123 4.05 -0.73 8.08
C GLY A 123 5.47 -0.48 7.61
N PHE A 124 5.95 -1.37 6.75
CA PHE A 124 7.16 -1.12 5.98
C PHE A 124 6.79 -0.69 4.57
N ILE A 125 7.41 0.38 4.08
CA ILE A 125 7.48 0.65 2.64
C ILE A 125 8.74 -0.01 2.13
N HIS A 126 8.58 -1.02 1.29
CA HIS A 126 9.68 -1.72 0.62
C HIS A 126 9.84 -1.16 -0.78
N TYR A 127 11.01 -0.61 -1.08
CA TYR A 127 11.38 -0.09 -2.39
C TYR A 127 12.13 -1.11 -3.23
N GLY A 128 11.94 -1.06 -4.55
CA GLY A 128 12.63 -1.93 -5.49
C GLY A 128 12.71 -1.31 -6.88
N LYS A 129 13.43 -2.00 -7.79
CA LYS A 129 13.65 -1.53 -9.17
C LYS A 129 12.35 -1.30 -9.94
N ASN A 130 11.32 -2.09 -9.64
CA ASN A 130 10.03 -2.09 -10.35
C ASN A 130 8.92 -1.37 -9.55
N GLY A 131 9.27 -0.63 -8.50
CA GLY A 131 8.32 0.05 -7.62
C GLY A 131 8.35 -0.44 -6.18
N ALA A 132 7.45 0.12 -5.38
CA ALA A 132 7.36 -0.07 -3.94
C ALA A 132 6.08 -0.80 -3.52
N HIS A 133 6.05 -1.35 -2.30
CA HIS A 133 4.84 -1.93 -1.71
C HIS A 133 4.85 -1.78 -0.19
N ILE A 134 3.66 -1.85 0.41
CA ILE A 134 3.43 -1.73 1.84
C ILE A 134 3.20 -3.11 2.46
N VAL A 135 3.93 -3.39 3.54
CA VAL A 135 3.73 -4.58 4.37
C VAL A 135 3.31 -4.12 5.78
N PRO A 136 2.09 -4.42 6.26
CA PRO A 136 1.71 -4.12 7.63
C PRO A 136 2.66 -4.80 8.63
N ALA A 137 3.13 -4.02 9.60
CA ALA A 137 4.20 -4.38 10.52
C ALA A 137 3.70 -4.38 11.96
N ARG A 138 4.48 -5.00 12.85
CA ARG A 138 4.16 -5.08 14.28
C ARG A 138 3.84 -3.67 14.82
N PRO A 139 2.73 -3.48 15.55
CA PRO A 139 2.42 -2.21 16.21
C PRO A 139 3.55 -1.76 17.13
N LYS A 140 3.63 -0.45 17.39
CA LYS A 140 4.44 0.05 18.52
C LYS A 140 3.83 -0.52 19.81
N ARG A 141 4.67 -0.94 20.76
CA ARG A 141 4.17 -1.17 22.11
C ARG A 141 3.81 0.21 22.68
N GLY A 142 2.59 0.34 23.19
CA GLY A 142 2.22 1.46 24.05
C GLY A 142 3.02 1.44 25.35
#